data_AF-A0A224YXI8-F1
#
_entry.id   AF-A0A224YXI8-F1
#
_cell.length_a   1.000
_cell.length_b   1.000
_cell.length_c   1.000
_cell.angle_alpha   90.00
_cell.angle_beta   90.00
_cell.angle_gamma   90.00
#
_symmetry.space_group_name_H-M   'P 1'
#
loop_
_entity.id
_entity.type
_entity.pdbx_description
1 polymer ?
#
loop_
_entity_poly.entity_id
_entity_poly.type
_entity_poly.pdbx_seq_one_letter_code
_entity_poly.pdbx_strand_id
1 'polypeptide(L)'
;VGTEIPANLEGVVEGDQHLLVNRQICVARGIVELRDGKAKVLLTNFSHEYRHLNIGTTVAYIEECVAASDAFALFDAAEPASTNRGPGIDFDVNPSLPKHKQDQLKSLLLQFKDCFSSSSRIRQTPV
;
A
#
# COMPACT_ATOMS: atom_id res chain seq x y z
N VAL A 1 38.83 -3.12 -6.24
CA VAL A 1 37.73 -2.18 -5.88
C VAL A 1 36.46 -3.01 -5.87
N GLY A 2 35.98 -3.38 -4.67
CA GLY A 2 34.81 -4.22 -4.53
C GLY A 2 33.57 -3.43 -4.91
N THR A 3 32.78 -3.93 -5.86
CA THR A 3 31.46 -3.42 -6.16
C THR A 3 30.53 -3.92 -5.08
N GLU A 4 30.34 -3.14 -4.02
CA GLU A 4 29.24 -3.34 -3.10
C GLU A 4 27.95 -3.16 -3.90
N ILE A 5 27.17 -4.23 -4.04
CA ILE A 5 25.83 -4.15 -4.61
C ILE A 5 25.03 -3.32 -3.60
N PRO A 6 24.48 -2.15 -3.97
CA PRO A 6 23.72 -1.34 -3.04
C PRO A 6 22.55 -2.18 -2.53
N ALA A 7 22.42 -2.27 -1.21
CA ALA A 7 21.32 -2.99 -0.59
C ALA A 7 19.99 -2.44 -1.14
N ASN A 8 19.06 -3.34 -1.48
CA ASN A 8 17.69 -2.93 -1.80
C ASN A 8 17.15 -2.18 -0.58
N LEU A 9 16.61 -0.98 -0.79
CA LEU A 9 15.93 -0.23 0.25
C LEU A 9 14.45 -0.21 -0.07
N GLU A 10 13.62 -0.14 0.96
CA GLU A 10 12.19 0.16 0.81
C GLU A 10 11.93 1.52 1.41
N GLY A 11 11.01 2.28 0.81
CA GLY A 11 10.60 3.55 1.38
C GLY A 11 9.16 3.89 1.11
N VAL A 12 8.61 4.75 1.97
CA VAL A 12 7.28 5.30 1.81
C VAL A 12 7.35 6.45 0.82
N VAL A 13 6.69 6.30 -0.33
CA VAL A 13 6.51 7.37 -1.30
C VAL A 13 5.24 8.16 -0.98
N GLU A 14 5.35 9.47 -1.08
CA GLU A 14 4.26 10.44 -0.92
C GLU A 14 4.22 11.37 -2.13
N GLY A 15 3.03 11.59 -2.68
CA GLY A 15 2.85 12.44 -3.85
C GLY A 15 2.98 13.93 -3.54
N ASP A 16 3.50 14.70 -4.49
CA ASP A 16 3.46 16.16 -4.41
C ASP A 16 2.02 16.66 -4.58
N GLN A 17 1.42 17.16 -3.50
CA GLN A 17 0.05 17.64 -3.50
C GLN A 17 -0.16 18.84 -4.43
N HIS A 18 0.88 19.64 -4.73
CA HIS A 18 0.76 20.74 -5.68
C HIS A 18 0.48 20.25 -7.10
N LEU A 19 0.99 19.08 -7.49
CA LEU A 19 0.69 18.46 -8.79
C LEU A 19 -0.76 18.00 -8.88
N LEU A 20 -1.33 17.49 -7.79
CA LEU A 20 -2.72 17.08 -7.77
C LEU A 20 -3.64 18.29 -7.92
N VAL A 21 -3.43 19.33 -7.11
CA VAL A 21 -4.29 20.52 -7.11
C VAL A 21 -4.18 21.30 -8.43
N ASN A 22 -2.96 21.50 -8.94
CA ASN A 22 -2.75 22.40 -10.08
C ASN A 22 -2.79 21.70 -11.44
N ARG A 23 -2.53 20.39 -11.49
CA ARG A 23 -2.41 19.65 -12.76
C ARG A 23 -3.25 18.38 -12.81
N GLN A 24 -3.98 18.05 -11.73
CA GLN A 24 -4.81 16.84 -11.63
C GLN A 24 -3.98 15.57 -11.83
N ILE A 25 -2.75 15.57 -11.32
CA ILE A 25 -1.82 14.44 -11.39
C ILE A 25 -1.43 14.06 -9.97
N CYS A 26 -1.46 12.78 -9.62
CA CYS A 26 -1.03 12.33 -8.29
C CYS A 26 -0.18 11.05 -8.38
N VAL A 27 0.73 10.92 -7.42
CA VAL A 27 1.31 9.62 -7.03
C VAL A 27 0.57 9.14 -5.80
N ALA A 28 0.03 7.93 -5.85
CA ALA A 28 -0.58 7.33 -4.67
C ALA A 28 0.48 7.04 -3.61
N ARG A 29 0.17 7.33 -2.35
CA ARG A 29 1.03 6.94 -1.22
C ARG A 29 1.23 5.42 -1.23
N GLY A 30 2.46 4.97 -1.05
CA GLY A 30 2.74 3.53 -1.07
C GLY A 30 4.16 3.19 -0.63
N ILE A 31 4.45 1.90 -0.57
CA ILE A 31 5.79 1.39 -0.36
C ILE A 31 6.41 1.16 -1.73
N VAL A 32 7.64 1.63 -1.94
CA VAL A 32 8.41 1.41 -3.16
C VAL A 32 9.78 0.86 -2.82
N GLU A 33 10.24 -0.06 -3.67
CA GLU A 33 11.62 -0.51 -3.64
C GLU A 33 12.53 0.50 -4.36
N LEU A 34 13.63 0.84 -3.70
CA LEU A 34 14.74 1.61 -4.23
C LEU A 34 15.82 0.62 -4.66
N ARG A 35 16.02 0.51 -5.96
CA ARG A 35 17.07 -0.30 -6.58
C ARG A 35 18.01 0.62 -7.33
N ASP A 36 19.31 0.54 -7.04
CA ASP A 36 20.34 1.39 -7.65
C ASP A 36 20.04 2.90 -7.55
N GLY A 37 19.48 3.34 -6.41
CA GLY A 37 19.10 4.74 -6.17
C GLY A 37 17.89 5.20 -6.98
N LYS A 38 17.13 4.29 -7.60
CA LYS A 38 15.93 4.60 -8.38
C LYS A 38 14.72 3.89 -7.80
N ALA A 39 13.60 4.60 -7.75
CA ALA A 39 12.28 4.05 -7.46
C ALA A 39 11.35 4.27 -8.66
N LYS A 40 10.42 3.33 -8.87
CA LYS A 40 9.34 3.49 -9.85
C LYS A 40 8.06 3.80 -9.09
N VAL A 41 7.32 4.78 -9.59
CA VAL A 41 6.05 5.21 -9.01
C VAL A 41 4.98 5.23 -10.10
N LEU A 42 3.75 4.88 -9.72
CA LEU A 42 2.60 5.03 -10.61
C LEU A 42 2.04 6.44 -10.46
N LEU A 43 1.91 7.13 -11.60
CA LEU A 43 1.20 8.40 -11.68
C LEU A 43 -0.21 8.18 -12.22
N THR A 44 -1.19 8.80 -11.57
CA THR A 44 -2.57 8.86 -12.03
C THR A 44 -2.87 10.26 -12.55
N ASN A 45 -3.35 10.34 -13.79
CA ASN A 45 -3.92 11.56 -14.37
C ASN A 45 -5.45 11.52 -14.17
N PHE A 46 -5.98 12.49 -13.40
CA PHE A 46 -7.40 12.64 -13.10
C PHE A 46 -8.12 13.58 -14.07
N SER A 47 -7.46 14.00 -15.14
CA SER A 47 -8.05 14.80 -16.21
C SER A 47 -8.35 13.95 -17.44
N HIS A 48 -9.30 14.41 -18.26
CA HIS A 48 -9.59 13.80 -19.57
C HIS A 48 -8.58 14.18 -20.66
N GLU A 49 -7.60 15.03 -20.34
CA GLU A 49 -6.57 15.52 -21.25
C GLU A 49 -5.22 14.87 -20.97
N TYR A 50 -4.36 14.78 -21.97
CA TYR A 50 -2.95 14.40 -21.73
C TYR A 50 -2.25 15.49 -20.92
N ARG A 51 -1.52 15.08 -19.89
CA ARG A 51 -0.68 15.96 -19.08
C ARG A 51 0.79 15.70 -19.36
N HIS A 52 1.51 16.75 -19.75
CA HIS A 52 2.94 16.68 -19.98
C HIS A 52 3.72 16.88 -18.67
N LEU A 53 4.70 16.00 -18.45
CA LEU A 53 5.67 16.10 -17.37
C LEU A 53 7.06 16.19 -17.98
N ASN A 54 7.82 17.18 -17.54
CA ASN A 54 9.17 17.40 -18.01
C ASN A 54 10.17 16.70 -17.08
N ILE A 55 11.32 16.32 -17.62
CA ILE A 55 12.45 15.86 -16.81
C ILE A 55 12.79 16.94 -15.78
N GLY A 56 13.00 16.53 -14.52
CA GLY A 56 13.23 17.43 -13.40
C GLY A 56 11.96 17.92 -12.70
N THR A 57 10.76 17.52 -13.16
CA THR A 57 9.53 17.75 -12.40
C THR A 57 9.51 16.82 -11.18
N THR A 58 9.50 17.39 -9.98
CA THR A 58 9.24 16.63 -8.75
C THR A 58 7.80 16.13 -8.77
N VAL A 59 7.59 14.83 -8.59
CA VAL A 59 6.24 14.22 -8.59
C VAL A 59 5.87 13.57 -7.26
N ALA A 60 6.88 13.23 -6.46
CA ALA A 60 6.76 12.58 -5.18
C ALA A 60 8.06 12.76 -4.39
N TYR A 61 8.00 12.48 -3.09
CA TYR A 61 9.14 12.39 -2.20
C TYR A 61 9.10 11.06 -1.45
N ILE A 62 10.24 10.63 -0.93
CA ILE A 62 10.37 9.43 -0.10
C ILE A 62 10.73 9.90 1.31
N GLU A 63 9.84 9.70 2.28
CA GLU A 63 10.03 10.22 3.65
C GLU A 63 11.02 9.38 4.47
N GLU A 64 10.93 8.05 4.36
CA GLU A 64 11.74 7.12 5.15
C GLU A 64 12.23 5.99 4.25
N CYS A 65 13.53 5.67 4.31
CA CYS A 65 14.12 4.52 3.63
C CYS A 65 14.65 3.54 4.68
N VAL A 66 14.21 2.28 4.61
CA VAL A 66 14.70 1.17 5.44
C VAL A 66 15.41 0.16 4.54
N ALA A 67 16.33 -0.62 5.11
CA ALA A 67 16.85 -1.78 4.39
C ALA A 67 15.67 -2.69 4.04
N ALA A 68 15.54 -3.06 2.76
CA ALA A 68 14.56 -4.05 2.34
C ALA A 68 14.92 -5.34 3.08
N SER A 69 14.20 -5.64 4.15
CA SER A 69 14.24 -6.97 4.73
C SER A 69 13.57 -7.85 3.69
N ASP A 70 14.26 -8.90 3.22
CA ASP A 70 13.65 -9.97 2.43
C ASP A 70 12.63 -10.75 3.30
N ALA A 71 11.61 -10.07 3.81
CA ALA A 71 10.52 -10.62 4.60
C ALA A 71 9.28 -10.79 3.73
N PHE A 72 9.45 -11.43 2.57
CA PHE A 72 8.38 -12.24 1.99
C PHE A 72 8.25 -13.54 2.81
N ALA A 73 7.68 -13.48 4.01
CA ALA A 73 7.34 -14.68 4.78
C ALA A 73 6.33 -14.42 5.91
N LEU A 74 5.12 -13.95 5.59
CA LEU A 74 3.92 -14.29 6.37
C LEU A 74 2.76 -14.63 5.41
N PHE A 75 3.04 -15.54 4.47
CA PHE A 75 2.02 -16.45 3.97
C PHE A 75 2.42 -17.84 4.44
N ASP A 76 2.34 -18.07 5.75
CA ASP A 76 2.42 -19.42 6.29
C ASP A 76 1.06 -20.07 6.03
N ALA A 77 0.90 -20.58 4.81
CA ALA A 77 -0.15 -21.51 4.45
C ALA A 77 0.18 -22.87 5.09
N ALA A 78 0.11 -22.93 6.42
CA ALA A 78 0.07 -24.16 7.16
C ALA A 78 -1.35 -24.33 7.70
N GLU A 79 -2.24 -24.81 6.83
CA GLU A 79 -3.47 -25.45 7.26
C GLU A 79 -3.13 -26.69 8.10
N PRO A 80 -3.76 -26.85 9.27
CA PRO A 80 -4.30 -28.15 9.62
C PRO A 80 -5.82 -28.07 9.60
N ALA A 81 -6.43 -28.91 8.77
CA ALA A 81 -7.85 -29.18 8.76
C ALA A 81 -8.35 -29.49 10.18
N SER A 82 -9.25 -28.67 10.72
CA SER A 82 -10.15 -29.10 11.80
C SER A 82 -11.48 -28.34 11.79
N THR A 83 -12.50 -29.04 11.29
CA THR A 83 -13.84 -29.19 11.88
C THR A 83 -14.59 -27.95 12.40
N ASN A 84 -15.54 -27.48 11.58
CA ASN A 84 -16.86 -26.97 11.97
C ASN A 84 -16.96 -26.08 13.23
N ARG A 85 -16.65 -24.79 13.08
CA ARG A 85 -17.37 -23.62 13.65
C ARG A 85 -16.78 -22.39 12.96
N GLY A 86 -17.60 -21.63 12.21
CA GLY A 86 -17.11 -20.44 11.51
C GLY A 86 -16.39 -19.50 12.48
N PRO A 87 -15.12 -19.13 12.25
CA PRO A 87 -14.42 -18.23 13.15
C PRO A 87 -15.09 -16.86 13.07
N GLY A 88 -15.53 -16.34 14.21
CA GLY A 88 -15.85 -14.92 14.32
C GLY A 88 -14.63 -14.15 13.84
N ILE A 89 -14.83 -13.24 12.88
CA ILE A 89 -13.74 -12.42 12.35
C ILE A 89 -13.24 -11.56 13.53
N ASP A 90 -12.08 -11.91 14.07
CA ASP A 90 -11.43 -11.12 15.10
C ASP A 90 -10.51 -10.10 14.41
N PHE A 91 -10.84 -8.82 14.56
CA PHE A 91 -10.04 -7.75 14.01
C PHE A 91 -8.99 -7.35 15.06
N ASP A 92 -7.72 -7.42 14.67
CA ASP A 92 -6.62 -6.88 15.47
C ASP A 92 -6.72 -5.36 15.52
N VAL A 93 -7.27 -4.85 16.63
CA VAL A 93 -7.49 -3.42 16.88
C VAL A 93 -6.54 -2.98 17.97
N ASN A 94 -5.83 -1.86 17.72
CA ASN A 94 -4.86 -1.32 18.64
C ASN A 94 -5.44 -1.17 20.08
N PRO A 95 -4.86 -1.86 21.08
CA PRO A 95 -5.36 -1.85 22.46
C PRO A 95 -5.20 -0.49 23.15
N SER A 96 -4.35 0.41 22.64
CA SER A 96 -4.15 1.74 23.19
C SER A 96 -5.30 2.72 22.88
N LEU A 97 -6.24 2.34 22.02
CA LEU A 97 -7.41 3.18 21.69
C LEU A 97 -8.42 3.20 22.84
N PRO A 98 -9.14 4.31 23.07
CA PRO A 98 -10.28 4.32 23.97
C PRO A 98 -11.34 3.28 23.56
N LYS A 99 -11.94 2.59 24.53
CA LYS A 99 -12.86 1.45 24.28
C LYS A 99 -13.99 1.77 23.31
N HIS A 100 -14.61 2.95 23.43
CA HIS A 100 -15.67 3.39 22.50
C HIS A 100 -15.18 3.49 21.04
N LYS A 101 -13.92 3.86 20.80
CA LYS A 101 -13.33 3.91 19.45
C LYS A 101 -12.97 2.52 18.95
N GLN A 102 -12.53 1.62 19.84
CA GLN A 102 -12.30 0.22 19.48
C GLN A 102 -13.60 -0.42 19.00
N ASP A 103 -14.70 -0.23 19.74
CA ASP A 103 -16.02 -0.80 19.40
C ASP A 103 -16.58 -0.21 18.10
N GLN A 104 -16.42 1.10 17.90
CA GLN A 104 -16.82 1.77 16.65
C GLN A 104 -16.03 1.26 15.45
N LEU A 105 -14.71 1.08 15.60
CA LEU A 105 -13.85 0.56 14.55
C LEU A 105 -14.16 -0.90 14.23
N LYS A 106 -14.34 -1.76 15.24
CA LYS A 106 -14.75 -3.16 15.04
C LYS A 106 -16.08 -3.26 14.31
N SER A 107 -17.04 -2.40 14.65
CA SER A 107 -18.35 -2.34 13.98
C SER A 107 -18.23 -1.92 12.51
N LEU A 108 -17.37 -0.95 12.21
CA LEU A 108 -17.09 -0.50 10.85
C LEU A 108 -16.40 -1.60 10.02
N LEU A 109 -15.39 -2.27 10.60
CA LEU A 109 -14.67 -3.35 9.94
C LEU A 109 -15.59 -4.56 9.67
N LEU A 110 -16.49 -4.88 10.60
CA LEU A 110 -17.53 -5.89 10.39
C LEU A 110 -18.48 -5.51 9.25
N GLN A 111 -18.89 -4.25 9.18
CA GLN A 111 -19.80 -3.75 8.13
C GLN A 111 -19.18 -3.87 6.73
N PHE A 112 -17.87 -3.64 6.60
CA PHE A 112 -17.14 -3.67 5.33
C PHE A 112 -16.26 -4.92 5.16
N LYS A 113 -16.55 -5.99 5.90
CA LYS A 113 -15.71 -7.21 5.89
C LYS A 113 -15.45 -7.78 4.49
N ASP A 114 -16.39 -7.62 3.56
CA ASP A 114 -16.29 -8.14 2.20
C ASP A 114 -15.30 -7.32 1.33
N CYS A 115 -14.99 -6.09 1.73
CA CYS A 115 -13.95 -5.26 1.10
C CYS A 115 -12.53 -5.68 1.51
N PHE A 116 -12.40 -6.33 2.66
CA PHE A 116 -11.13 -6.82 3.21
C PHE A 116 -10.95 -8.33 3.06
N SER A 117 -12.05 -9.04 2.80
CA SER A 117 -12.01 -10.43 2.35
C SER A 117 -11.30 -10.43 1.00
N SER A 118 -10.07 -10.95 0.98
CA SER A 118 -9.29 -11.15 -0.23
C SER A 118 -9.98 -12.22 -1.10
N SER A 119 -11.08 -11.86 -1.75
CA SER A 119 -11.62 -12.68 -2.81
C SER A 119 -10.67 -12.53 -4.00
N SER A 120 -10.03 -13.62 -4.39
CA SER A 120 -9.24 -13.77 -5.62
C SER A 120 -10.08 -13.58 -6.90
N ARG A 121 -11.27 -12.99 -6.80
CA ARG A 121 -12.24 -12.78 -7.87
C ARG A 121 -12.60 -11.31 -7.99
N ILE A 122 -11.60 -10.44 -8.10
CA ILE A 122 -11.81 -9.19 -8.85
C ILE A 122 -12.08 -9.62 -10.29
N ARG A 123 -13.37 -9.69 -10.66
CA ARG A 123 -13.77 -9.74 -12.06
C ARG A 123 -13.25 -8.45 -12.68
N GLN A 124 -12.32 -8.57 -13.63
CA GLN A 124 -11.94 -7.48 -14.51
C GLN A 124 -13.22 -6.81 -15.03
N THR A 125 -13.39 -5.52 -14.75
CA THR A 125 -14.32 -4.68 -15.48
C THR A 125 -13.85 -4.68 -16.94
N PRO A 126 -14.67 -5.09 -17.92
CA PRO A 126 -14.26 -5.08 -19.31
C PRO A 126 -14.00 -3.63 -19.76
N VAL A 127 -12.96 -3.48 -20.59
CA VAL A 127 -12.56 -2.23 -21.24
C VAL A 127 -13.62 -1.79 -22.24
#